data_AF-A0A4Q4SAK6-F1
#
_entry.id   AF-A0A4Q4SAK6-F1
#
_cell.length_a   1.000
_cell.length_b   1.000
_cell.length_c   1.000
_cell.angle_alpha   90.00
_cell.angle_beta   90.00
_cell.angle_gamma   90.00
#
_symmetry.space_group_name_H-M   'P 1'
#
loop_
_entity.id
_entity.type
_entity.pdbx_description
1 polymer ?
#
loop_
_entity_poly.entity_id
_entity_poly.type
_entity_poly.pdbx_seq_one_letter_code
_entity_poly.pdbx_strand_id
1 'polypeptide(L)'
;MYAPPRFLNCKFFVWVSILLIGFPFILLWNQSSLENLSVQYARPHPRLIPQFVAHGDSKCLPEVSPELIEEATTKRATCRKYSPFATGRARIATVTAHFGKSKEYYQKAFWTHLLHALVHGTEVRVMCDPIVDDLWNKPAFILNLLMREMLKPAKERLEWIQWVDRDTIILDQCRPISSFLPPEKARFGSWWRRDDEQLQTPANTTHMLVTKDWNGLNNGIFLLRVNSWAIELFTAILAFRHYNPGVDLPFTEQSAMEHVLQTDQFRDGARFVPQHWFNGYEEGGAQKFEEREDVEGLDERHVRRGDYLVHFAGRGKRGDLLNEWSEMLNKSDNVWEKDRVQRDVSGEVEAFWRDLGYGT
;
A
#
# COMPACT_ATOMS: atom_id res chain seq x y z
N MET A 1 11.27 -35.23 78.00
CA MET A 1 12.69 -35.10 78.39
C MET A 1 13.25 -33.87 77.68
N TYR A 2 13.81 -32.94 78.43
CA TYR A 2 14.32 -31.62 78.02
C TYR A 2 15.47 -31.69 77.00
N ALA A 3 15.52 -30.75 76.04
CA ALA A 3 16.69 -29.88 75.79
C ALA A 3 16.38 -28.74 74.78
N PRO A 4 17.02 -27.55 74.92
CA PRO A 4 16.63 -26.26 74.32
C PRO A 4 17.36 -25.93 73.00
N PRO A 5 16.98 -24.85 72.26
CA PRO A 5 17.68 -24.45 71.06
C PRO A 5 18.97 -23.70 71.39
N ARG A 6 20.08 -24.11 70.75
CA ARG A 6 21.37 -23.39 70.79
C ARG A 6 21.36 -22.27 69.75
N PHE A 7 21.57 -21.05 70.24
CA PHE A 7 21.98 -19.89 69.47
C PHE A 7 23.24 -20.22 68.65
N LEU A 8 23.19 -20.00 67.33
CA LEU A 8 24.38 -19.93 66.49
C LEU A 8 24.62 -18.48 66.02
N ASN A 9 25.54 -17.85 66.74
CA ASN A 9 26.64 -17.01 66.28
C ASN A 9 26.37 -15.88 65.27
N CYS A 10 26.36 -14.68 65.85
CA CYS A 10 26.40 -13.31 65.31
C CYS A 10 27.53 -12.99 64.29
N LYS A 11 28.36 -13.96 63.88
CA LYS A 11 29.48 -13.75 62.94
C LYS A 11 29.09 -13.97 61.47
N PHE A 12 27.98 -14.66 61.19
CA PHE A 12 27.52 -14.88 59.82
C PHE A 12 26.84 -13.62 59.22
N PHE A 13 26.19 -12.82 60.06
CA PHE A 13 25.46 -11.63 59.60
C PHE A 13 26.38 -10.49 59.13
N VAL A 14 27.58 -10.34 59.71
CA VAL A 14 28.49 -9.23 59.36
C VAL A 14 29.09 -9.41 57.96
N TRP A 15 29.34 -10.64 57.51
CA TRP A 15 29.86 -10.91 56.17
C TRP A 15 28.80 -10.74 55.06
N VAL A 16 27.54 -11.06 55.35
CA VAL A 16 26.44 -10.87 54.38
C VAL A 16 26.12 -9.39 54.20
N SER A 17 26.24 -8.56 55.24
CA SER A 17 26.02 -7.11 55.12
C SER A 17 27.10 -6.38 54.30
N ILE A 18 28.36 -6.81 54.33
CA ILE A 18 29.42 -6.18 53.52
C ILE A 18 29.25 -6.52 52.02
N LEU A 19 28.80 -7.73 51.69
CA LEU A 19 28.50 -8.13 50.30
C LEU A 19 27.25 -7.43 49.75
N LEU A 20 26.22 -7.19 50.58
CA LEU A 20 24.99 -6.51 50.13
C LEU A 20 25.11 -4.99 50.01
N ILE A 21 26.08 -4.36 50.67
CA ILE A 21 26.30 -2.91 50.60
C ILE A 21 27.47 -2.55 49.66
N GLY A 22 28.48 -3.41 49.51
CA GLY A 22 29.63 -3.16 48.63
C GLY A 22 29.36 -3.42 47.14
N PHE A 23 28.53 -4.40 46.80
CA PHE A 23 28.23 -4.75 45.40
C PHE A 23 27.40 -3.70 44.64
N PRO A 24 26.41 -3.02 45.26
CA PRO A 24 25.67 -1.94 44.60
C PRO A 24 26.55 -0.73 44.28
N PHE A 25 27.54 -0.41 45.13
CA PHE A 25 28.42 0.75 44.91
C PHE A 25 29.42 0.54 43.77
N ILE A 26 29.91 -0.68 43.57
CA ILE A 26 30.79 -1.00 42.42
C ILE A 26 29.98 -0.95 41.11
N LEU A 27 28.72 -1.41 41.12
CA LEU A 27 27.83 -1.31 39.95
C LEU A 27 27.45 0.15 39.64
N LEU A 28 27.18 0.98 40.66
CA LEU A 28 26.86 2.41 40.49
C LEU A 28 28.07 3.23 40.03
N TRP A 29 29.28 2.94 40.52
CA TRP A 29 30.49 3.62 40.05
C TRP A 29 30.81 3.28 38.60
N ASN A 30 30.60 2.02 38.19
CA ASN A 30 30.77 1.60 36.80
C ASN A 30 29.62 2.07 35.87
N GLN A 31 28.47 2.45 36.42
CA GLN A 31 27.38 3.07 35.65
C GLN A 31 27.76 4.50 35.21
N SER A 32 28.42 5.26 36.09
CA SER A 32 28.87 6.64 35.79
C SER A 32 29.98 6.72 34.72
N SER A 33 30.76 5.65 34.54
CA SER A 33 31.76 5.56 33.45
C SER A 33 31.16 5.05 32.12
N LEU A 34 29.97 4.46 32.14
CA LEU A 34 29.25 3.99 30.95
C LEU A 34 28.29 5.03 30.35
N GLU A 35 27.92 6.08 31.10
CA GLU A 35 27.05 7.16 30.59
C GLU A 35 27.74 8.08 29.57
N ASN A 36 29.08 8.01 29.43
CA ASN A 36 29.84 8.79 28.42
C ASN A 36 30.22 8.01 27.16
N LEU A 37 29.67 6.82 26.95
CA LEU A 37 29.70 6.12 25.66
C LEU A 37 28.29 6.10 25.09
N SER A 38 27.78 7.28 24.73
CA SER A 38 26.67 7.39 23.78
C SER A 38 27.18 6.99 22.39
N VAL A 39 27.53 5.72 22.20
CA VAL A 39 27.57 5.15 20.87
C VAL A 39 26.13 5.16 20.40
N GLN A 40 25.81 6.10 19.49
CA GLN A 40 24.59 6.04 18.72
C GLN A 40 24.62 4.73 17.93
N TYR A 41 24.17 3.65 18.56
CA TYR A 41 23.65 2.53 17.81
C TYR A 41 22.37 3.07 17.18
N ALA A 42 22.51 3.59 15.95
CA ALA A 42 21.41 3.58 15.01
C ALA A 42 20.86 2.16 15.06
N ARG A 43 19.71 1.95 15.71
CA ARG A 43 19.01 0.67 15.63
C ARG A 43 18.92 0.36 14.15
N PRO A 44 19.49 -0.74 13.65
CA PRO A 44 19.25 -1.13 12.28
C PRO A 44 17.74 -1.36 12.21
N HIS A 45 17.01 -0.40 11.64
CA HIS A 45 15.70 -0.70 11.12
C HIS A 45 15.93 -1.88 10.17
N PRO A 46 15.23 -3.02 10.35
CA PRO A 46 15.30 -4.06 9.34
C PRO A 46 15.00 -3.35 8.02
N ARG A 47 15.99 -3.33 7.12
CA ARG A 47 15.83 -2.69 5.82
C ARG A 47 14.58 -3.31 5.23
N LEU A 48 13.52 -2.52 5.06
CA LEU A 48 12.39 -2.87 4.22
C LEU A 48 12.99 -2.99 2.83
N ILE A 49 13.44 -4.19 2.46
CA ILE A 49 13.67 -4.53 1.07
C ILE A 49 12.26 -4.74 0.53
N PRO A 50 11.74 -3.83 -0.32
CA PRO A 50 10.47 -4.08 -0.95
C PRO A 50 10.62 -5.35 -1.79
N GLN A 51 9.78 -6.34 -1.54
CA GLN A 51 9.85 -7.60 -2.28
C GLN A 51 9.18 -7.40 -3.62
N PHE A 52 9.99 -7.32 -4.67
CA PHE A 52 9.52 -7.39 -6.05
C PHE A 52 9.50 -8.86 -6.48
N VAL A 53 8.33 -9.34 -6.88
CA VAL A 53 8.13 -10.76 -7.21
C VAL A 53 7.49 -10.90 -8.58
N ALA A 54 8.22 -11.52 -9.49
CA ALA A 54 7.73 -11.99 -10.77
C ALA A 54 7.01 -13.33 -10.61
N HIS A 55 5.87 -13.48 -11.26
CA HIS A 55 5.10 -14.72 -11.33
C HIS A 55 5.06 -15.20 -12.79
N GLY A 56 5.70 -16.34 -13.03
CA GLY A 56 5.94 -16.87 -14.37
C GLY A 56 7.42 -17.15 -14.60
N ASP A 57 7.73 -17.73 -15.76
CA ASP A 57 9.09 -18.04 -16.22
C ASP A 57 9.68 -16.88 -17.03
N SER A 58 8.83 -16.02 -17.61
CA SER A 58 9.26 -14.85 -18.37
C SER A 58 9.89 -13.79 -17.49
N LYS A 59 10.98 -13.19 -17.96
CA LYS A 59 11.63 -12.05 -17.30
C LYS A 59 10.89 -10.74 -17.63
N CYS A 60 9.85 -10.42 -16.86
CA CYS A 60 9.10 -9.18 -17.04
C CYS A 60 9.40 -8.09 -16.01
N LEU A 61 9.95 -8.47 -14.86
CA LEU A 61 10.39 -7.56 -13.81
C LEU A 61 11.83 -7.10 -14.12
N PRO A 62 12.11 -5.79 -14.24
CA PRO A 62 13.46 -5.30 -14.42
C PRO A 62 14.27 -5.48 -13.13
N GLU A 63 15.59 -5.57 -13.27
CA GLU A 63 16.49 -5.63 -12.12
C GLU A 63 16.46 -4.30 -11.35
N VAL A 64 16.50 -4.38 -10.03
CA VAL A 64 16.58 -3.18 -9.17
C VAL A 64 18.00 -2.63 -9.25
N SER A 65 18.17 -1.54 -10.00
CA SER A 65 19.47 -0.93 -10.18
C SER A 65 19.88 -0.08 -8.96
N PRO A 66 21.19 0.14 -8.72
CA PRO A 66 21.66 1.05 -7.68
C PRO A 66 21.09 2.47 -7.81
N GLU A 67 20.94 2.95 -9.05
CA GLU A 67 20.39 4.27 -9.37
C GLU A 67 18.94 4.39 -8.88
N LEU A 68 18.13 3.34 -9.06
CA LEU A 68 16.76 3.32 -8.54
C LEU A 68 16.71 3.40 -7.02
N ILE A 69 17.62 2.72 -6.33
CA ILE A 69 17.69 2.72 -4.86
C ILE A 69 18.10 4.11 -4.37
N GLU A 70 19.05 4.76 -5.02
CA GLU A 70 19.47 6.12 -4.71
C GLU A 70 18.35 7.14 -4.97
N GLU A 71 17.66 7.01 -6.11
CA GLU A 71 16.50 7.83 -6.46
C GLU A 71 15.39 7.68 -5.41
N ALA A 72 15.03 6.45 -5.05
CA ALA A 72 14.02 6.17 -4.04
C ALA A 72 14.42 6.71 -2.66
N THR A 73 15.70 6.61 -2.29
CA THR A 73 16.20 7.13 -1.01
C THR A 73 16.10 8.65 -0.96
N THR A 74 16.50 9.33 -2.04
CA THR A 74 16.40 10.79 -2.19
C THR A 74 14.94 11.23 -2.16
N LYS A 75 14.08 10.57 -2.95
CA LYS A 75 12.65 10.86 -3.00
C LYS A 75 11.98 10.65 -1.64
N ARG A 76 12.32 9.57 -0.93
CA ARG A 76 11.81 9.32 0.43
C ARG A 76 12.21 10.43 1.42
N ALA A 77 13.43 10.95 1.32
CA ALA A 77 13.89 12.05 2.15
C ALA A 77 13.12 13.35 1.85
N THR A 78 12.90 13.67 0.58
CA THR A 78 12.13 14.87 0.20
C THR A 78 10.65 14.73 0.56
N CYS A 79 10.03 13.57 0.38
CA CYS A 79 8.66 13.32 0.82
C CYS A 79 8.51 13.53 2.33
N ARG A 80 9.41 12.98 3.16
CA ARG A 80 9.40 13.19 4.61
C ARG A 80 9.51 14.66 5.02
N LYS A 81 10.18 15.48 4.20
CA LYS A 81 10.39 16.90 4.49
C LYS A 81 9.20 17.76 4.08
N TYR A 82 8.57 17.45 2.95
CA TYR A 82 7.63 18.36 2.29
C TYR A 82 6.21 17.82 2.17
N SER A 83 6.00 16.50 2.09
CA SER A 83 4.66 15.95 1.86
C SER A 83 3.82 15.96 3.15
N PRO A 84 2.50 16.21 3.05
CA PRO A 84 1.61 16.26 4.22
C PRO A 84 1.19 14.87 4.72
N PHE A 85 1.65 13.79 4.08
CA PHE A 85 1.09 12.46 4.27
C PHE A 85 1.77 11.69 5.41
N ALA A 86 0.96 11.16 6.31
CA ALA A 86 1.39 10.11 7.23
C ALA A 86 1.45 8.76 6.51
N THR A 87 2.54 8.00 6.69
CA THR A 87 2.60 6.62 6.19
C THR A 87 1.82 5.69 7.10
N GLY A 88 0.70 5.15 6.61
CA GLY A 88 -0.05 4.10 7.30
C GLY A 88 0.73 2.77 7.35
N ARG A 89 0.50 1.95 8.38
CA ARG A 89 1.24 0.69 8.64
C ARG A 89 0.69 -0.55 7.92
N ALA A 90 -0.12 -0.39 6.87
CA ALA A 90 -0.70 -1.51 6.16
C ALA A 90 0.34 -2.23 5.30
N ARG A 91 0.33 -3.58 5.30
CA ARG A 91 1.08 -4.40 4.34
C ARG A 91 0.36 -4.40 3.00
N ILE A 92 0.90 -3.68 2.04
CA ILE A 92 0.29 -3.45 0.72
C ILE A 92 1.21 -3.99 -0.38
N ALA A 93 0.63 -4.63 -1.39
CA ALA A 93 1.31 -4.90 -2.64
C ALA A 93 0.64 -4.16 -3.81
N THR A 94 1.46 -3.55 -4.66
CA THR A 94 1.05 -3.15 -6.01
C THR A 94 1.10 -4.39 -6.91
N VAL A 95 0.01 -4.68 -7.60
CA VAL A 95 -0.16 -5.89 -8.40
C VAL A 95 -0.48 -5.48 -9.83
N THR A 96 0.25 -6.06 -10.79
CA THR A 96 0.05 -5.73 -12.21
C THR A 96 0.41 -6.92 -13.10
N ALA A 97 0.17 -6.79 -14.41
CA ALA A 97 0.48 -7.79 -15.42
C ALA A 97 1.35 -7.18 -16.53
N HIS A 98 2.53 -7.76 -16.73
CA HIS A 98 3.47 -7.40 -17.78
C HIS A 98 3.87 -8.65 -18.55
N PHE A 99 3.06 -9.03 -19.53
CA PHE A 99 3.34 -10.15 -20.43
C PHE A 99 3.18 -9.74 -21.90
N GLY A 100 3.69 -10.60 -22.79
CA GLY A 100 3.74 -10.35 -24.23
C GLY A 100 5.01 -9.61 -24.66
N LYS A 101 4.99 -9.05 -25.88
CA LYS A 101 6.18 -8.40 -26.46
C LYS A 101 6.59 -7.21 -25.60
N SER A 102 7.83 -7.22 -25.13
CA SER A 102 8.40 -6.12 -24.35
C SER A 102 8.34 -4.81 -25.16
N LYS A 103 7.89 -3.75 -24.52
CA LYS A 103 7.84 -2.40 -25.08
C LYS A 103 8.37 -1.42 -24.05
N GLU A 104 9.31 -0.59 -24.47
CA GLU A 104 10.05 0.34 -23.62
C GLU A 104 9.13 1.27 -22.83
N TYR A 105 8.09 1.81 -23.46
CA TYR A 105 7.17 2.74 -22.81
C TYR A 105 6.39 2.11 -21.63
N TYR A 106 6.11 0.80 -21.66
CA TYR A 106 5.51 0.11 -20.52
C TYR A 106 6.53 -0.13 -19.40
N GLN A 107 7.81 -0.30 -19.74
CA GLN A 107 8.88 -0.40 -18.75
C GLN A 107 9.11 0.95 -18.06
N LYS A 108 9.07 2.06 -18.79
CA LYS A 108 9.11 3.42 -18.23
C LYS A 108 7.95 3.68 -17.28
N ALA A 109 6.73 3.33 -17.68
CA ALA A 109 5.56 3.47 -16.82
C ALA A 109 5.71 2.62 -15.54
N PHE A 110 6.11 1.36 -15.70
CA PHE A 110 6.30 0.44 -14.59
C PHE A 110 7.41 0.87 -13.62
N TRP A 111 8.46 1.54 -14.11
CA TRP A 111 9.51 2.14 -13.28
C TRP A 111 8.94 3.04 -12.18
N THR A 112 7.91 3.85 -12.51
CA THR A 112 7.27 4.75 -11.54
C THR A 112 6.58 4.00 -10.40
N HIS A 113 6.11 2.78 -10.64
CA HIS A 113 5.54 1.90 -9.61
C HIS A 113 6.61 1.24 -8.75
N LEU A 114 7.73 0.83 -9.34
CA LEU A 114 8.88 0.28 -8.60
C LEU A 114 9.50 1.35 -7.68
N LEU A 115 9.67 2.58 -8.19
CA LEU A 115 10.14 3.71 -7.42
C LEU A 115 9.23 3.99 -6.23
N HIS A 116 7.92 4.06 -6.46
CA HIS A 116 6.94 4.29 -5.40
C HIS A 116 7.00 3.21 -4.32
N ALA A 117 7.08 1.95 -4.74
CA ALA A 117 7.18 0.83 -3.82
C ALA A 117 8.45 0.88 -2.96
N LEU A 118 9.59 1.33 -3.52
CA LEU A 118 10.81 1.57 -2.75
C LEU A 118 10.70 2.75 -1.78
N VAL A 119 10.04 3.85 -2.19
CA VAL A 119 9.82 5.03 -1.34
C VAL A 119 9.01 4.65 -0.09
N HIS A 120 7.94 3.87 -0.27
CA HIS A 120 7.00 3.52 0.80
C HIS A 120 7.29 2.17 1.48
N GLY A 121 8.17 1.35 0.90
CA GLY A 121 8.48 0.01 1.39
C GLY A 121 7.33 -0.99 1.20
N THR A 122 6.55 -0.84 0.12
CA THR A 122 5.46 -1.76 -0.26
C THR A 122 5.96 -2.85 -1.21
N GLU A 123 5.19 -3.92 -1.39
CA GLU A 123 5.58 -5.01 -2.30
C GLU A 123 5.12 -4.74 -3.74
N VAL A 124 5.77 -5.39 -4.72
CA VAL A 124 5.30 -5.40 -6.12
C VAL A 124 5.17 -6.85 -6.58
N ARG A 125 3.99 -7.23 -7.06
CA ARG A 125 3.72 -8.57 -7.62
C ARG A 125 3.35 -8.44 -9.08
N VAL A 126 4.11 -9.06 -9.97
CA VAL A 126 3.93 -8.93 -11.42
C VAL A 126 3.61 -10.28 -12.03
N MET A 127 2.52 -10.37 -12.78
CA MET A 127 2.26 -11.51 -13.65
C MET A 127 3.04 -11.35 -14.96
N CYS A 128 4.02 -12.23 -15.16
CA CYS A 128 4.90 -12.23 -16.34
C CYS A 128 4.42 -13.15 -17.47
N ASP A 129 3.59 -14.14 -17.15
CA ASP A 129 3.03 -15.08 -18.11
C ASP A 129 1.51 -15.19 -17.94
N PRO A 130 0.74 -15.31 -19.04
CA PRO A 130 -0.69 -15.51 -18.95
C PRO A 130 -1.02 -16.88 -18.33
N ILE A 131 -2.04 -16.90 -17.47
CA ILE A 131 -2.59 -18.09 -16.81
C ILE A 131 -3.81 -18.62 -17.60
N VAL A 132 -4.63 -17.69 -18.10
CA VAL A 132 -5.86 -17.95 -18.85
C VAL A 132 -5.92 -17.04 -20.08
N ASP A 133 -7.05 -17.01 -20.77
CA ASP A 133 -7.25 -16.20 -21.97
C ASP A 133 -7.48 -14.71 -21.68
N ASP A 134 -6.90 -13.86 -22.53
CA ASP A 134 -7.20 -12.42 -22.65
C ASP A 134 -7.20 -11.64 -21.32
N LEU A 135 -8.18 -10.74 -21.11
CA LEU A 135 -8.29 -9.90 -19.92
C LEU A 135 -8.66 -10.69 -18.66
N TRP A 136 -9.18 -11.92 -18.78
CA TRP A 136 -9.51 -12.79 -17.64
C TRP A 136 -8.28 -13.20 -16.82
N ASN A 137 -7.07 -12.96 -17.35
CA ASN A 137 -5.83 -13.09 -16.61
C ASN A 137 -5.79 -12.25 -15.34
N LYS A 138 -6.33 -11.02 -15.37
CA LYS A 138 -6.37 -10.12 -14.19
C LYS A 138 -7.08 -10.81 -13.00
N PRO A 139 -8.36 -11.19 -13.11
CA PRO A 139 -9.04 -11.84 -12.00
C PRO A 139 -8.45 -13.23 -11.64
N ALA A 140 -7.96 -14.00 -12.61
CA ALA A 140 -7.31 -15.29 -12.34
C ALA A 140 -6.03 -15.13 -11.50
N PHE A 141 -5.20 -14.15 -11.84
CA PHE A 141 -3.96 -13.88 -11.12
C PHE A 141 -4.23 -13.36 -9.71
N ILE A 142 -5.15 -12.42 -9.55
CA ILE A 142 -5.54 -11.89 -8.24
C ILE A 142 -6.10 -13.02 -7.37
N LEU A 143 -6.95 -13.90 -7.90
CA LEU A 143 -7.48 -15.04 -7.15
C LEU A 143 -6.36 -15.97 -6.64
N ASN A 144 -5.37 -16.28 -7.49
CA ASN A 144 -4.20 -17.07 -7.10
C ASN A 144 -3.38 -16.36 -5.99
N LEU A 145 -3.18 -15.04 -6.07
CA LEU A 145 -2.51 -14.29 -5.01
C LEU A 145 -3.31 -14.33 -3.70
N LEU A 146 -4.62 -14.08 -3.75
CA LEU A 146 -5.50 -14.12 -2.57
C LEU A 146 -5.42 -15.47 -1.86
N MET A 147 -5.51 -16.57 -2.60
CA MET A 147 -5.40 -17.92 -2.02
C MET A 147 -4.04 -18.15 -1.34
N ARG A 148 -2.93 -17.74 -1.99
CA ARG A 148 -1.57 -17.87 -1.42
C ARG A 148 -1.39 -17.02 -0.16
N GLU A 149 -1.90 -15.79 -0.16
CA GLU A 149 -1.87 -14.92 1.01
C GLU A 149 -2.73 -15.50 2.15
N MET A 150 -3.91 -16.04 1.83
CA MET A 150 -4.80 -16.65 2.83
C MET A 150 -4.22 -17.90 3.51
N LEU A 151 -3.20 -18.55 2.92
CA LEU A 151 -2.43 -19.62 3.56
C LEU A 151 -1.38 -19.11 4.57
N LYS A 152 -0.96 -17.84 4.48
CA LYS A 152 0.01 -17.25 5.41
C LYS A 152 -0.62 -16.92 6.76
N PRO A 153 0.17 -16.89 7.85
CA PRO A 153 -0.25 -16.29 9.11
C PRO A 153 -0.69 -14.83 8.94
N ALA A 154 -1.73 -14.40 9.66
CA ALA A 154 -2.31 -13.06 9.50
C ALA A 154 -1.30 -11.90 9.66
N LYS A 155 -0.28 -12.08 10.51
CA LYS A 155 0.81 -11.10 10.75
C LYS A 155 1.79 -10.95 9.58
N GLU A 156 1.88 -11.94 8.71
CA GLU A 156 2.79 -11.99 7.55
C GLU A 156 2.05 -11.76 6.23
N ARG A 157 0.73 -11.97 6.22
CA ARG A 157 -0.13 -11.79 5.06
C ARG A 157 -0.23 -10.33 4.64
N LEU A 158 -0.26 -10.08 3.33
CA LEU A 158 -0.74 -8.81 2.79
C LEU A 158 -2.14 -8.47 3.35
N GLU A 159 -2.36 -7.20 3.61
CA GLU A 159 -3.66 -6.72 4.08
C GLU A 159 -4.48 -6.19 2.92
N TRP A 160 -3.79 -5.53 1.98
CA TRP A 160 -4.38 -4.94 0.80
C TRP A 160 -3.53 -5.21 -0.44
N ILE A 161 -4.21 -5.33 -1.56
CA ILE A 161 -3.66 -5.36 -2.90
C ILE A 161 -4.16 -4.09 -3.60
N GLN A 162 -3.27 -3.34 -4.25
CA GLN A 162 -3.64 -2.36 -5.27
C GLN A 162 -3.43 -3.02 -6.63
N TRP A 163 -4.50 -3.25 -7.39
CA TRP A 163 -4.34 -3.59 -8.81
C TRP A 163 -4.08 -2.31 -9.60
N VAL A 164 -3.15 -2.37 -10.56
CA VAL A 164 -2.91 -1.31 -11.55
C VAL A 164 -2.72 -1.91 -12.94
N ASP A 165 -3.44 -1.38 -13.92
CA ASP A 165 -3.20 -1.69 -15.32
C ASP A 165 -1.83 -1.13 -15.77
N ARG A 166 -1.20 -1.81 -16.72
CA ARG A 166 0.17 -1.53 -17.18
C ARG A 166 0.35 -0.16 -17.85
N ASP A 167 -0.74 0.52 -18.16
CA ASP A 167 -0.82 1.84 -18.77
C ASP A 167 -1.20 2.92 -17.76
N THR A 168 -0.59 2.81 -16.59
CA THR A 168 -0.70 3.79 -15.51
C THR A 168 0.69 4.29 -15.14
N ILE A 169 0.77 5.56 -14.76
CA ILE A 169 1.99 6.22 -14.28
C ILE A 169 1.70 6.86 -12.93
N ILE A 170 2.57 6.63 -11.94
CA ILE A 170 2.47 7.31 -10.65
C ILE A 170 3.04 8.72 -10.78
N LEU A 171 2.18 9.72 -10.52
CA LEU A 171 2.50 11.15 -10.59
C LEU A 171 3.08 11.65 -9.26
N ASP A 172 2.44 11.29 -8.14
CA ASP A 172 2.88 11.68 -6.81
C ASP A 172 3.56 10.51 -6.08
N GLN A 173 4.88 10.49 -6.13
CA GLN A 173 5.72 9.51 -5.45
C GLN A 173 5.62 9.62 -3.91
N CYS A 174 5.11 10.72 -3.36
CA CYS A 174 5.03 10.95 -1.92
C CYS A 174 3.73 10.50 -1.28
N ARG A 175 2.63 10.36 -2.04
CA ARG A 175 1.35 9.88 -1.51
C ARG A 175 1.39 8.36 -1.29
N PRO A 176 1.26 7.86 -0.05
CA PRO A 176 1.23 6.42 0.20
C PRO A 176 -0.13 5.83 -0.19
N ILE A 177 -0.16 4.59 -0.70
CA ILE A 177 -1.41 3.86 -1.00
C ILE A 177 -2.32 3.78 0.22
N SER A 178 -1.73 3.64 1.41
CA SER A 178 -2.45 3.58 2.67
C SER A 178 -3.23 4.85 3.01
N SER A 179 -2.95 5.99 2.37
CA SER A 179 -3.72 7.22 2.57
C SER A 179 -5.16 7.12 2.07
N PHE A 180 -5.45 6.19 1.14
CA PHE A 180 -6.82 5.97 0.62
C PHE A 180 -7.62 4.96 1.43
N LEU A 181 -6.96 4.18 2.29
CA LEU A 181 -7.58 3.06 2.99
C LEU A 181 -8.38 3.52 4.20
N PRO A 182 -9.39 2.74 4.64
CA PRO A 182 -10.08 3.04 5.88
C PRO A 182 -9.08 3.10 7.04
N PRO A 183 -9.22 4.09 7.96
CA PRO A 183 -8.30 4.22 9.08
C PRO A 183 -8.41 2.97 9.96
N GLU A 184 -7.31 2.23 10.10
CA GLU A 184 -7.26 1.13 11.05
C GLU A 184 -7.12 1.73 12.46
N LYS A 185 -8.05 1.40 13.37
CA LYS A 185 -7.82 1.67 14.80
C LYS A 185 -6.49 1.02 15.16
N ALA A 186 -5.56 1.80 15.71
CA ALA A 186 -4.19 1.39 15.98
C ALA A 186 -4.18 -0.04 16.54
N ARG A 187 -3.57 -0.98 15.81
CA ARG A 187 -3.42 -2.40 16.23
C ARG A 187 -2.77 -2.59 17.60
N PHE A 188 -2.27 -1.51 18.20
CA PHE A 188 -1.87 -1.43 19.58
C PHE A 188 -3.02 -0.83 20.41
N GLY A 189 -4.14 -1.57 20.47
CA GLY A 189 -4.94 -1.55 21.68
C GLY A 189 -4.00 -1.89 22.84
N SER A 190 -4.05 -1.06 23.88
CA SER A 190 -3.29 -1.17 25.11
C SER A 190 -3.08 -2.64 25.50
N TRP A 191 -1.83 -3.08 25.65
CA TRP A 191 -1.42 -4.45 26.02
C TRP A 191 -2.06 -4.97 27.33
N TRP A 192 -2.82 -4.12 28.02
CA TRP A 192 -3.49 -4.36 29.30
C TRP A 192 -4.98 -4.70 29.17
N ARG A 193 -5.60 -4.56 27.98
CA ARG A 193 -7.02 -4.90 27.80
C ARG A 193 -7.15 -6.33 27.26
N ARG A 194 -6.89 -7.28 28.17
CA ARG A 194 -7.23 -8.68 27.98
C ARG A 194 -8.67 -8.90 28.43
N ASP A 195 -9.33 -9.76 27.68
CA ASP A 195 -10.57 -10.48 27.98
C ASP A 195 -11.90 -9.77 27.65
N ASP A 196 -12.63 -10.46 26.79
CA ASP A 196 -14.09 -10.54 26.73
C ASP A 196 -14.88 -9.26 26.53
N GLU A 197 -14.66 -8.61 25.39
CA GLU A 197 -15.81 -8.15 24.61
C GLU A 197 -15.38 -7.99 23.16
N GLN A 198 -16.05 -8.76 22.31
CA GLN A 198 -16.10 -8.58 20.87
C GLN A 198 -16.83 -7.26 20.62
N LEU A 199 -16.20 -6.15 21.00
CA LEU A 199 -16.73 -4.81 20.82
C LEU A 199 -16.95 -4.69 19.32
N GLN A 200 -18.22 -4.66 18.94
CA GLN A 200 -18.71 -4.47 17.59
C GLN A 200 -18.26 -3.08 17.15
N THR A 201 -16.97 -2.95 16.80
CA THR A 201 -16.56 -2.03 15.75
C THR A 201 -17.49 -2.33 14.58
N PRO A 202 -18.05 -1.31 13.89
CA PRO A 202 -18.76 -1.54 12.64
C PRO A 202 -17.93 -2.55 11.88
N ALA A 203 -18.51 -3.71 11.55
CA ALA A 203 -17.79 -4.77 10.87
C ALA A 203 -16.96 -4.08 9.78
N ASN A 204 -15.68 -4.42 9.63
CA ASN A 204 -14.85 -3.88 8.55
C ASN A 204 -15.51 -4.28 7.22
N THR A 205 -16.58 -3.61 6.80
CA THR A 205 -17.44 -4.01 5.69
C THR A 205 -16.83 -3.54 4.38
N THR A 206 -15.82 -2.67 4.43
CA THR A 206 -15.13 -2.24 3.22
C THR A 206 -13.98 -3.19 2.92
N HIS A 207 -14.18 -3.98 1.88
CA HIS A 207 -13.25 -4.95 1.34
C HIS A 207 -12.68 -4.51 -0.01
N MET A 208 -13.34 -3.59 -0.72
CA MET A 208 -12.87 -3.13 -2.02
C MET A 208 -13.15 -1.63 -2.20
N LEU A 209 -12.20 -0.92 -2.79
CA LEU A 209 -12.34 0.46 -3.27
C LEU A 209 -12.25 0.45 -4.79
N VAL A 210 -13.30 0.91 -5.44
CA VAL A 210 -13.43 0.97 -6.90
C VAL A 210 -13.84 2.37 -7.34
N THR A 211 -13.56 2.69 -8.59
CA THR A 211 -13.94 3.98 -9.20
C THR A 211 -14.97 3.77 -10.30
N LYS A 212 -15.68 4.84 -10.66
CA LYS A 212 -16.51 4.87 -11.87
C LYS A 212 -16.05 5.97 -12.82
N ASP A 213 -16.28 5.73 -14.10
CA ASP A 213 -16.20 6.73 -15.15
C ASP A 213 -17.53 6.81 -15.93
N TRP A 214 -17.51 7.39 -17.13
CA TRP A 214 -18.71 7.52 -17.98
C TRP A 214 -19.24 6.17 -18.52
N ASN A 215 -18.48 5.08 -18.39
CA ASN A 215 -18.85 3.73 -18.79
C ASN A 215 -19.29 2.85 -17.61
N GLY A 216 -19.39 3.39 -16.40
CA GLY A 216 -19.69 2.62 -15.19
C GLY A 216 -18.43 2.31 -14.39
N LEU A 217 -18.36 1.11 -13.80
CA LEU A 217 -17.17 0.68 -13.05
C LEU A 217 -15.93 0.68 -13.94
N ASN A 218 -14.84 1.28 -13.45
CA ASN A 218 -13.51 1.15 -14.06
C ASN A 218 -12.59 0.36 -13.14
N ASN A 219 -12.10 -0.79 -13.61
CA ASN A 219 -11.25 -1.69 -12.82
C ASN A 219 -9.76 -1.65 -13.21
N GLY A 220 -9.34 -0.59 -13.92
CA GLY A 220 -7.93 -0.39 -14.23
C GLY A 220 -7.10 -0.13 -12.98
N ILE A 221 -7.69 0.51 -11.96
CA ILE A 221 -7.10 0.64 -10.63
C ILE A 221 -8.18 0.41 -9.57
N PHE A 222 -7.87 -0.43 -8.59
CA PHE A 222 -8.70 -0.63 -7.40
C PHE A 222 -7.86 -1.13 -6.23
N LEU A 223 -8.38 -0.96 -5.01
CA LEU A 223 -7.79 -1.49 -3.80
C LEU A 223 -8.67 -2.62 -3.25
N LEU A 224 -8.07 -3.75 -2.91
CA LEU A 224 -8.75 -4.96 -2.48
C LEU A 224 -8.14 -5.49 -1.19
N ARG A 225 -8.96 -5.66 -0.16
CA ARG A 225 -8.56 -6.27 1.10
C ARG A 225 -8.39 -7.77 0.91
N VAL A 226 -7.32 -8.34 1.46
CA VAL A 226 -7.06 -9.77 1.41
C VAL A 226 -7.87 -10.49 2.49
N ASN A 227 -8.95 -11.14 2.08
CA ASN A 227 -9.83 -11.94 2.94
C ASN A 227 -10.61 -13.01 2.14
N SER A 228 -11.45 -13.79 2.82
CA SER A 228 -12.32 -14.78 2.17
C SER A 228 -13.35 -14.17 1.22
N TRP A 229 -13.91 -13.00 1.58
CA TRP A 229 -14.86 -12.27 0.73
C TRP A 229 -14.26 -11.97 -0.66
N ALA A 230 -13.00 -11.56 -0.70
CA ALA A 230 -12.29 -11.29 -1.96
C ALA A 230 -12.09 -12.56 -2.79
N ILE A 231 -11.82 -13.71 -2.15
CA ILE A 231 -11.73 -15.00 -2.85
C ILE A 231 -13.07 -15.36 -3.48
N GLU A 232 -14.17 -15.22 -2.74
CA GLU A 232 -15.51 -15.49 -3.25
C GLU A 232 -15.87 -14.56 -4.41
N LEU A 233 -15.59 -13.26 -4.28
CA LEU A 233 -15.80 -12.26 -5.33
C LEU A 233 -15.07 -12.67 -6.62
N PHE A 234 -13.76 -12.90 -6.54
CA PHE A 234 -12.96 -13.19 -7.74
C PHE A 234 -13.27 -14.57 -8.34
N THR A 235 -13.71 -15.53 -7.53
CA THR A 235 -14.27 -16.80 -8.02
C THR A 235 -15.56 -16.55 -8.81
N ALA A 236 -16.48 -15.75 -8.29
CA ALA A 236 -17.73 -15.41 -8.96
C ALA A 236 -17.50 -14.64 -10.28
N ILE A 237 -16.55 -13.69 -10.30
CA ILE A 237 -16.17 -12.94 -11.51
C ILE A 237 -15.70 -13.88 -12.61
N LEU A 238 -14.76 -14.79 -12.32
CA LEU A 238 -14.25 -15.75 -13.31
C LEU A 238 -15.34 -16.71 -13.80
N ALA A 239 -16.21 -17.15 -12.90
CA ALA A 239 -17.31 -18.04 -13.24
C ALA A 239 -18.41 -17.34 -14.07
N PHE A 240 -18.54 -16.01 -13.96
CA PHE A 240 -19.65 -15.24 -14.52
C PHE A 240 -19.90 -15.53 -15.99
N ARG A 241 -18.84 -15.53 -16.82
CA ARG A 241 -18.93 -15.78 -18.27
C ARG A 241 -19.50 -17.15 -18.65
N HIS A 242 -19.36 -18.14 -17.76
CA HIS A 242 -19.81 -19.51 -18.02
C HIS A 242 -21.25 -19.74 -17.57
N TYR A 243 -21.69 -19.06 -16.50
CA TYR A 243 -23.05 -19.20 -15.95
C TYR A 243 -24.03 -18.13 -16.45
N ASN A 244 -23.53 -17.05 -17.06
CA ASN A 244 -24.33 -15.97 -17.63
C ASN A 244 -23.95 -15.68 -19.09
N PRO A 245 -23.93 -16.69 -19.99
CA PRO A 245 -23.42 -16.52 -21.36
C PRO A 245 -24.27 -15.59 -22.24
N GLY A 246 -25.49 -15.27 -21.82
CA GLY A 246 -26.38 -14.33 -22.52
C GLY A 246 -26.26 -12.87 -22.09
N VAL A 247 -25.42 -12.57 -21.09
CA VAL A 247 -25.19 -11.20 -20.63
C VAL A 247 -24.08 -10.57 -21.46
N ASP A 248 -24.35 -9.37 -21.99
CA ASP A 248 -23.35 -8.60 -22.73
C ASP A 248 -22.26 -8.06 -21.79
N LEU A 249 -21.01 -8.22 -22.19
CA LEU A 249 -19.83 -7.83 -21.42
C LEU A 249 -18.97 -6.88 -22.25
N PRO A 250 -19.41 -5.63 -22.48
CA PRO A 250 -18.72 -4.70 -23.38
C PRO A 250 -17.28 -4.39 -22.95
N PHE A 251 -16.95 -4.57 -21.67
CA PHE A 251 -15.61 -4.44 -21.10
C PHE A 251 -15.11 -5.75 -20.47
N THR A 252 -15.53 -6.90 -21.00
CA THR A 252 -15.08 -8.24 -20.61
C THR A 252 -15.19 -8.48 -19.09
N GLU A 253 -14.06 -8.62 -18.39
CA GLU A 253 -14.01 -8.95 -16.96
C GLU A 253 -14.39 -7.76 -16.07
N GLN A 254 -14.24 -6.52 -16.56
CA GLN A 254 -14.72 -5.32 -15.88
C GLN A 254 -16.25 -5.31 -15.79
N SER A 255 -16.94 -5.62 -16.90
CA SER A 255 -18.40 -5.74 -16.91
C SER A 255 -18.87 -6.88 -16.00
N ALA A 256 -18.15 -8.01 -15.98
CA ALA A 256 -18.48 -9.12 -15.08
C ALA A 256 -18.30 -8.73 -13.61
N MET A 257 -17.22 -8.01 -13.28
CA MET A 257 -16.99 -7.46 -11.94
C MET A 257 -18.11 -6.50 -11.51
N GLU A 258 -18.54 -5.61 -12.40
CA GLU A 258 -19.66 -4.70 -12.13
C GLU A 258 -20.96 -5.46 -11.82
N HIS A 259 -21.31 -6.46 -12.62
CA HIS A 259 -22.49 -7.29 -12.38
C HIS A 259 -22.42 -8.04 -11.04
N VAL A 260 -21.28 -8.68 -10.74
CA VAL A 260 -21.11 -9.43 -9.50
C VAL A 260 -21.19 -8.52 -8.28
N LEU A 261 -20.57 -7.34 -8.34
CA LEU A 261 -20.62 -6.34 -7.25
C LEU A 261 -22.03 -5.76 -7.01
N GLN A 262 -22.97 -5.92 -7.93
CA GLN A 262 -24.36 -5.48 -7.74
C GLN A 262 -25.23 -6.53 -7.03
N THR A 263 -24.73 -7.76 -6.85
CA THR A 263 -25.48 -8.82 -6.16
C THR A 263 -25.53 -8.61 -4.65
N ASP A 264 -26.57 -9.15 -4.00
CA ASP A 264 -26.77 -9.06 -2.54
C ASP A 264 -25.56 -9.55 -1.74
N GLN A 265 -24.82 -10.54 -2.26
CA GLN A 265 -23.64 -11.11 -1.59
C GLN A 265 -22.46 -10.12 -1.51
N PHE A 266 -22.29 -9.26 -2.52
CA PHE A 266 -21.07 -8.46 -2.67
C PHE A 266 -21.29 -6.95 -2.56
N ARG A 267 -22.50 -6.44 -2.79
CA ARG A 267 -22.75 -4.99 -2.87
C ARG A 267 -22.29 -4.18 -1.66
N ASP A 268 -22.43 -4.73 -0.47
CA ASP A 268 -22.11 -4.02 0.78
C ASP A 268 -20.61 -4.06 1.10
N GLY A 269 -19.84 -4.90 0.39
CA GLY A 269 -18.39 -5.10 0.53
C GLY A 269 -17.54 -4.08 -0.21
N ALA A 270 -18.06 -3.48 -1.28
CA ALA A 270 -17.35 -2.53 -2.11
C ALA A 270 -17.77 -1.08 -1.83
N ARG A 271 -16.85 -0.15 -2.03
CA ARG A 271 -17.11 1.29 -1.96
C ARG A 271 -16.65 1.95 -3.25
N PHE A 272 -17.56 2.69 -3.85
CA PHE A 272 -17.24 3.57 -4.96
C PHE A 272 -16.69 4.87 -4.41
N VAL A 273 -15.46 5.19 -4.82
CA VAL A 273 -14.77 6.42 -4.44
C VAL A 273 -14.57 7.31 -5.67
N PRO A 274 -14.35 8.61 -5.48
CA PRO A 274 -14.10 9.54 -6.56
C PRO A 274 -12.90 9.12 -7.42
N GLN A 275 -13.06 9.22 -8.74
CA GLN A 275 -12.09 8.72 -9.71
C GLN A 275 -10.70 9.35 -9.53
N HIS A 276 -10.64 10.63 -9.22
CA HIS A 276 -9.40 11.39 -9.08
C HIS A 276 -8.53 10.97 -7.89
N TRP A 277 -9.02 10.13 -6.98
CA TRP A 277 -8.20 9.62 -5.89
C TRP A 277 -7.05 8.76 -6.42
N PHE A 278 -7.32 7.86 -7.36
CA PHE A 278 -6.31 6.90 -7.84
C PHE A 278 -6.57 6.33 -9.24
N ASN A 279 -7.49 6.90 -10.03
CA ASN A 279 -7.80 6.44 -11.38
C ASN A 279 -8.11 7.61 -12.33
N GLY A 280 -7.41 8.74 -12.15
CA GLY A 280 -7.62 9.95 -12.95
C GLY A 280 -7.10 9.80 -14.38
N TYR A 281 -7.66 10.60 -15.28
CA TYR A 281 -7.32 10.61 -16.71
C TYR A 281 -6.45 11.79 -17.10
N GLU A 282 -5.64 11.61 -18.13
CA GLU A 282 -4.91 12.71 -18.75
C GLU A 282 -5.85 13.61 -19.55
N GLU A 283 -5.54 14.91 -19.57
CA GLU A 283 -6.20 15.85 -20.47
C GLU A 283 -5.22 16.89 -20.99
N GLY A 284 -5.02 16.86 -22.31
CA GLY A 284 -4.23 17.85 -23.04
C GLY A 284 -2.71 17.65 -22.98
N GLY A 285 -2.23 16.45 -22.59
CA GLY A 285 -0.81 16.10 -22.64
C GLY A 285 0.01 16.51 -21.41
N ALA A 286 1.25 16.02 -21.35
CA ALA A 286 2.14 16.18 -20.19
C ALA A 286 2.62 17.62 -20.03
N GLN A 287 2.86 18.33 -21.14
CA GLN A 287 3.26 19.75 -21.10
C GLN A 287 2.17 20.60 -20.43
N LYS A 288 0.91 20.43 -20.86
CA LYS A 288 -0.23 21.16 -20.27
C LYS A 288 -0.43 20.79 -18.81
N PHE A 289 -0.14 19.55 -18.40
CA PHE A 289 -0.16 19.15 -16.99
C PHE A 289 0.90 19.90 -16.17
N GLU A 290 2.14 19.96 -16.65
CA GLU A 290 3.27 20.55 -15.91
C GLU A 290 3.20 22.08 -15.84
N GLU A 291 2.81 22.75 -16.93
CA GLU A 291 2.81 24.21 -17.04
C GLU A 291 1.58 24.90 -16.43
N ARG A 292 0.53 24.14 -16.07
CA ARG A 292 -0.73 24.72 -15.60
C ARG A 292 -0.55 25.47 -14.27
N GLU A 293 -1.20 26.62 -14.11
CA GLU A 293 -1.14 27.42 -12.86
C GLU A 293 -2.51 27.70 -12.23
N ASP A 294 -3.58 27.08 -12.75
CA ASP A 294 -4.94 27.19 -12.23
C ASP A 294 -5.71 25.88 -12.42
N VAL A 295 -6.96 25.83 -11.94
CA VAL A 295 -7.85 24.66 -12.09
C VAL A 295 -9.02 24.93 -13.06
N GLU A 296 -8.97 26.02 -13.81
CA GLU A 296 -10.07 26.44 -14.68
C GLU A 296 -10.26 25.46 -15.83
N GLY A 297 -11.52 25.12 -16.12
CA GLY A 297 -11.89 24.20 -17.18
C GLY A 297 -11.45 22.74 -16.96
N LEU A 298 -10.98 22.36 -15.77
CA LEU A 298 -10.67 20.97 -15.44
C LEU A 298 -11.88 20.22 -14.91
N ASP A 299 -12.27 19.19 -15.66
CA ASP A 299 -13.09 18.12 -15.12
C ASP A 299 -12.43 17.50 -13.87
N GLU A 300 -13.26 17.01 -12.93
CA GLU A 300 -12.75 16.39 -11.71
C GLU A 300 -11.90 15.16 -12.00
N ARG A 301 -12.26 14.40 -13.04
CA ARG A 301 -11.62 13.14 -13.45
C ARG A 301 -10.23 13.36 -14.03
N HIS A 302 -9.91 14.57 -14.47
CA HIS A 302 -8.61 14.87 -15.04
C HIS A 302 -7.57 15.06 -13.94
N VAL A 303 -6.39 14.47 -14.15
CA VAL A 303 -5.29 14.55 -13.21
C VAL A 303 -4.74 15.96 -13.06
N ARG A 304 -4.31 16.26 -11.85
CA ARG A 304 -3.70 17.52 -11.42
C ARG A 304 -2.42 17.21 -10.66
N ARG A 305 -1.53 18.19 -10.52
CA ARG A 305 -0.41 18.05 -9.56
C ARG A 305 -0.96 17.67 -8.19
N GLY A 306 -0.31 16.77 -7.48
CA GLY A 306 -0.76 16.23 -6.18
C GLY A 306 -1.72 15.02 -6.26
N ASP A 307 -2.27 14.72 -7.45
CA ASP A 307 -2.98 13.46 -7.68
C ASP A 307 -2.01 12.28 -7.72
N TYR A 308 -2.47 11.11 -7.31
CA TYR A 308 -1.61 9.95 -7.12
C TYR A 308 -1.05 9.39 -8.44
N LEU A 309 -1.92 9.10 -9.40
CA LEU A 309 -1.54 8.44 -10.65
C LEU A 309 -2.45 8.87 -11.79
N VAL A 310 -1.96 8.69 -13.02
CA VAL A 310 -2.70 8.87 -14.27
C VAL A 310 -2.91 7.53 -14.96
N HIS A 311 -4.11 7.34 -15.53
CA HIS A 311 -4.50 6.16 -16.29
C HIS A 311 -4.79 6.53 -17.75
N PHE A 312 -4.12 5.85 -18.70
CA PHE A 312 -4.28 6.10 -20.13
C PHE A 312 -5.36 5.20 -20.78
N ALA A 313 -6.46 4.98 -20.04
CA ALA A 313 -7.57 4.12 -20.42
C ALA A 313 -8.15 4.52 -21.78
N GLY A 314 -8.30 3.55 -22.69
CA GLY A 314 -8.91 3.78 -24.01
C GLY A 314 -8.17 4.76 -24.93
N ARG A 315 -7.00 5.32 -24.53
CA ARG A 315 -6.27 6.29 -25.34
C ARG A 315 -5.58 5.60 -26.54
N GLY A 316 -5.77 6.18 -27.72
CA GLY A 316 -4.98 5.88 -28.91
C GLY A 316 -3.53 6.38 -28.76
N LYS A 317 -2.59 5.78 -29.51
CA LYS A 317 -1.15 6.13 -29.45
C LYS A 317 -0.56 6.15 -28.02
N ARG A 318 -1.07 5.28 -27.16
CA ARG A 318 -0.68 5.15 -25.75
C ARG A 318 0.83 5.09 -25.50
N GLY A 319 1.60 4.50 -26.42
CA GLY A 319 3.06 4.47 -26.30
C GLY A 319 3.69 5.86 -26.32
N ASP A 320 3.17 6.77 -27.14
CA ASP A 320 3.64 8.15 -27.24
C ASP A 320 3.31 8.91 -25.95
N LEU A 321 2.08 8.77 -25.45
CA LEU A 321 1.64 9.38 -24.19
C LEU A 321 2.46 8.88 -22.99
N LEU A 322 2.68 7.57 -22.88
CA LEU A 322 3.47 7.01 -21.78
C LEU A 322 4.93 7.51 -21.81
N ASN A 323 5.52 7.66 -23.00
CA ASN A 323 6.85 8.25 -23.14
C ASN A 323 6.86 9.73 -22.73
N GLU A 324 5.94 10.53 -23.28
CA GLU A 324 5.84 11.97 -23.01
C GLU A 324 5.68 12.26 -21.51
N TRP A 325 4.77 11.55 -20.84
CA TRP A 325 4.52 11.71 -19.41
C TRP A 325 5.68 11.21 -18.56
N SER A 326 6.34 10.11 -18.93
CA SER A 326 7.53 9.63 -18.22
C SER A 326 8.69 10.62 -18.34
N GLU A 327 8.89 11.22 -19.52
CA GLU A 327 9.95 12.21 -19.74
C GLU A 327 9.70 13.53 -18.99
N MET A 328 8.43 13.93 -18.87
CA MET A 328 8.03 15.06 -18.03
C MET A 328 8.35 14.77 -16.57
N LEU A 329 7.92 13.63 -16.02
CA LEU A 329 8.15 13.28 -14.62
C LEU A 329 9.63 13.15 -14.25
N ASN A 330 10.48 12.68 -15.17
CA ASN A 330 11.94 12.62 -14.94
C ASN A 330 12.58 14.00 -14.73
N LYS A 331 11.90 15.07 -15.14
CA LYS A 331 12.35 16.47 -14.99
C LYS A 331 11.59 17.20 -13.89
N SER A 332 10.48 16.65 -13.41
CA SER A 332 9.63 17.29 -12.40
C SER A 332 10.19 17.07 -10.99
N ASP A 333 10.15 18.16 -10.21
CA ASP A 333 10.53 18.14 -8.80
C ASP A 333 9.44 17.46 -7.95
N ASN A 334 9.68 17.35 -6.64
CA ASN A 334 8.64 16.97 -5.69
C ASN A 334 7.52 18.03 -5.71
N VAL A 335 6.29 17.62 -6.07
CA VAL A 335 5.14 18.54 -6.17
C VAL A 335 4.89 19.29 -4.86
N TRP A 336 5.19 18.67 -3.71
CA TRP A 336 4.99 19.24 -2.37
C TRP A 336 6.07 20.24 -1.94
N GLU A 337 7.18 20.37 -2.69
CA GLU A 337 8.27 21.29 -2.33
C GLU A 337 7.96 22.75 -2.65
N LYS A 338 7.09 22.99 -3.63
CA LYS A 338 6.73 24.34 -4.10
C LYS A 338 5.24 24.58 -3.86
N ASP A 339 4.89 25.81 -3.47
CA ASP A 339 3.50 26.23 -3.32
C ASP A 339 2.91 26.57 -4.69
N ARG A 340 2.61 25.53 -5.48
CA ARG A 340 1.94 25.63 -6.79
C ARG A 340 0.52 25.13 -6.67
N VAL A 341 -0.31 25.49 -7.66
CA VAL A 341 -1.66 24.91 -7.76
C VAL A 341 -1.57 23.39 -7.88
N GLN A 342 -2.15 22.69 -6.91
CA GLN A 342 -2.17 21.23 -6.79
C GLN A 342 -3.40 20.78 -5.99
N ARG A 343 -3.76 19.50 -6.13
CA ARG A 343 -4.87 18.88 -5.41
C ARG A 343 -4.32 18.04 -4.25
N ASP A 344 -4.86 18.27 -3.05
CA ASP A 344 -4.72 17.34 -1.93
C ASP A 344 -6.09 16.78 -1.52
N VAL A 345 -6.29 15.49 -1.77
CA VAL A 345 -7.53 14.77 -1.43
C VAL A 345 -7.58 14.27 0.02
N SER A 346 -6.55 14.51 0.84
CA SER A 346 -6.50 13.97 2.22
C SER A 346 -7.76 14.30 3.02
N GLY A 347 -8.22 15.57 2.99
CA GLY A 347 -9.43 15.97 3.71
C GLY A 347 -10.71 15.34 3.15
N GLU A 348 -10.76 15.09 1.85
CA GLU A 348 -11.88 14.42 1.17
C GLU A 348 -11.96 12.94 1.59
N VAL A 349 -10.80 12.27 1.62
CA VAL A 349 -10.68 10.87 2.05
C VAL A 349 -11.05 10.71 3.52
N GLU A 350 -10.53 11.58 4.39
CA GLU A 350 -10.87 11.58 5.82
C GLU A 350 -12.38 11.80 6.05
N ALA A 351 -12.98 12.74 5.33
CA ALA A 351 -14.41 12.99 5.40
C ALA A 351 -15.23 11.76 4.97
N PHE A 352 -14.88 11.15 3.83
CA PHE A 352 -15.53 9.96 3.33
C PHE A 352 -15.55 8.81 4.36
N TRP A 353 -14.40 8.55 5.00
CA TRP A 353 -14.30 7.49 6.00
C TRP A 353 -15.08 7.81 7.28
N ARG A 354 -15.02 9.06 7.74
CA ARG A 354 -15.79 9.53 8.90
C ARG A 354 -17.29 9.38 8.67
N ASP A 355 -17.79 9.74 7.50
CA ASP A 355 -19.20 9.65 7.15
C ASP A 355 -19.69 8.20 7.06
N LEU A 356 -18.78 7.24 6.79
CA LEU A 356 -19.02 5.80 6.88
C LEU A 356 -18.83 5.22 8.29
N GLY A 357 -18.56 6.05 9.30
CA GLY A 357 -18.39 5.63 10.70
C GLY A 357 -17.01 5.07 11.04
N TYR A 358 -16.00 5.24 10.18
CA TYR A 358 -14.62 4.93 10.52
C TYR A 358 -13.99 6.12 11.27
N GLY A 359 -13.27 5.87 12.36
CA GLY A 359 -12.45 6.90 13.03
C GLY A 359 -13.07 7.69 14.18
N THR A 360 -13.98 7.10 14.98
CA THR A 360 -14.26 7.58 16.35
C THR A 360 -13.26 7.05 17.37
#